data_AF-A0AAI9ZRS7-F1
#
_entry.id   AF-A0AAI9ZRS7-F1
#
_cell.length_a   1.000
_cell.length_b   1.000
_cell.length_c   1.000
_cell.angle_alpha   90.00
_cell.angle_beta   90.00
_cell.angle_gamma   90.00
#
_symmetry.space_group_name_H-M   'P 1'
#
loop_
_entity.id
_entity.type
_entity.pdbx_description
1 polymer ?
#
loop_
_entity_poly.entity_id
_entity_poly.type
_entity_poly.pdbx_seq_one_letter_code
_entity_poly.pdbx_strand_id
1 'polypeptide(L)'
;MVLTVLTDDQIKTILADLTADEFDGFRKVISTALHEYSTNTHNIEDGTYHQPERVSTENLKTGATTLYMPSVGPQGMGCKVVTLSSSKASQDPSKPSIQPTGAVTLLSPTGEPIGFLHAKTLTAFRTALSSTCLLARRTTVKTLTVFGTGLQAYWHVRLALLVRGTTIRHVNVINRRFSDDARDFMKQFYRVPANIKEREGWTETTFGILTPGYGEFKRLLREQTRDADVVYCCTPSTEELFEAEVLTSHEGRRKGRLIAAIGSYTPQMRELPEGLLLQATKHEKPHWHFHKHAPEGGVIVVDTLDGALKEAGEIISAGLQPTQLVELGELIMLRRMKDEEDAASELEKLDFSGTPSIKSAFSGSDGASVPEPRSSISKDSTKTSGSSSSKGPSMLRRSSSQRSADKRKKEDALVRWLKDGTVIYKSVGLGLMDLSVGMHMIQLAKEKGIGTRIEGF
;
A
#
# COMPACT_ATOMS: atom_id res chain seq x y z
N MET A 1 -4.29 11.32 33.67
CA MET A 1 -4.04 10.55 32.44
C MET A 1 -5.24 9.67 32.16
N VAL A 2 -5.56 9.45 30.88
CA VAL A 2 -6.80 8.75 30.49
C VAL A 2 -6.51 7.70 29.43
N LEU A 3 -6.64 6.44 29.82
CA LEU A 3 -6.59 5.32 28.89
C LEU A 3 -7.95 5.18 28.20
N THR A 4 -7.95 5.06 26.87
CA THR A 4 -9.15 4.77 26.08
C THR A 4 -9.17 3.29 25.66
N VAL A 5 -10.20 2.56 26.05
CA VAL A 5 -10.39 1.15 25.72
C VAL A 5 -11.48 1.00 24.66
N LEU A 6 -11.17 0.31 23.57
CA LEU A 6 -12.11 0.06 22.47
C LEU A 6 -12.35 -1.44 22.26
N THR A 7 -13.61 -1.84 22.36
CA THR A 7 -14.05 -3.19 22.01
C THR A 7 -14.12 -3.37 20.49
N ASP A 8 -14.18 -4.62 20.03
CA ASP A 8 -14.31 -4.93 18.59
C ASP A 8 -15.58 -4.31 17.98
N ASP A 9 -16.68 -4.30 18.72
CA ASP A 9 -17.97 -3.78 18.23
C ASP A 9 -17.98 -2.25 18.19
N GLN A 10 -17.30 -1.57 19.11
CA GLN A 10 -17.09 -0.13 19.05
C GLN A 10 -16.24 0.24 17.83
N ILE A 11 -15.18 -0.51 17.55
CA ILE A 11 -14.34 -0.31 16.35
C ILE A 11 -15.16 -0.52 15.08
N LYS A 12 -15.96 -1.59 14.99
CA LYS A 12 -16.88 -1.82 13.85
C LYS A 12 -17.85 -0.67 13.68
N THR A 13 -18.42 -0.16 14.77
CA THR A 13 -19.40 0.93 14.74
C THR A 13 -18.78 2.21 14.17
N ILE A 14 -17.57 2.57 14.62
CA ILE A 14 -16.82 3.72 14.09
C ILE A 14 -16.55 3.54 12.58
N LEU A 15 -16.12 2.34 12.17
CA LEU A 15 -15.71 2.08 10.79
C LEU A 15 -16.87 1.85 9.80
N ALA A 16 -18.06 1.48 10.28
CA ALA A 16 -19.19 1.14 9.41
C ALA A 16 -19.74 2.36 8.63
N ASP A 17 -19.69 3.54 9.25
CA ASP A 17 -20.17 4.80 8.70
C ASP A 17 -19.08 5.88 8.66
N LEU A 18 -17.91 5.50 8.14
CA LEU A 18 -16.87 6.49 7.84
C LEU A 18 -17.36 7.46 6.77
N THR A 19 -17.22 8.75 7.06
CA THR A 19 -17.28 9.81 6.05
C THR A 19 -16.05 9.73 5.13
N ALA A 20 -16.12 10.41 3.97
CA ALA A 20 -15.00 10.48 3.04
C ALA A 20 -13.75 11.11 3.70
N ASP A 21 -13.94 12.13 4.53
CA ASP A 21 -12.86 12.84 5.21
C ASP A 21 -12.21 11.97 6.30
N GLU A 22 -13.01 11.27 7.10
CA GLU A 22 -12.49 10.33 8.11
C GLU A 22 -11.71 9.18 7.45
N PHE A 23 -12.23 8.65 6.35
CA PHE A 23 -11.52 7.64 5.57
C PHE A 23 -10.20 8.17 4.99
N ASP A 24 -10.20 9.41 4.46
CA ASP A 24 -8.97 10.01 3.95
C ASP A 24 -7.95 10.28 5.06
N GLY A 25 -8.41 10.62 6.27
CA GLY A 25 -7.59 10.70 7.48
C GLY A 25 -6.83 9.41 7.75
N PHE A 26 -7.53 8.28 7.81
CA PHE A 26 -6.91 6.95 7.94
C PHE A 26 -5.92 6.67 6.81
N ARG A 27 -6.32 6.92 5.56
CA ARG A 27 -5.49 6.68 4.39
C ARG A 27 -4.21 7.52 4.41
N LYS A 28 -4.30 8.80 4.80
CA LYS A 28 -3.15 9.70 4.92
C LYS A 28 -2.18 9.24 5.99
N VAL A 29 -2.69 8.82 7.14
CA VAL A 29 -1.86 8.33 8.26
C VAL A 29 -1.10 7.07 7.88
N ILE A 30 -1.77 6.05 7.35
CA ILE A 30 -1.07 4.80 6.95
C ILE A 30 -0.11 5.04 5.79
N SER A 31 -0.50 5.90 4.84
CA SER A 31 0.31 6.23 3.68
C SER A 31 1.58 6.98 4.08
N THR A 32 1.49 7.90 5.04
CA THR A 32 2.64 8.63 5.57
C THR A 32 3.56 7.71 6.36
N ALA A 33 3.00 6.85 7.21
CA ALA A 33 3.76 5.89 8.00
C ALA A 33 4.57 4.92 7.13
N LEU A 34 3.92 4.29 6.14
CA LEU A 34 4.61 3.38 5.21
C LEU A 34 5.67 4.10 4.40
N HIS A 35 5.38 5.33 3.98
CA HIS A 35 6.30 6.13 3.20
C HIS A 35 7.59 6.44 3.98
N GLU A 36 7.46 7.01 5.18
CA GLU A 36 8.60 7.36 6.03
C GLU A 36 9.39 6.12 6.45
N TYR A 37 8.70 5.00 6.72
CA TYR A 37 9.36 3.72 6.99
C TYR A 37 10.25 3.28 5.82
N SER A 38 9.72 3.27 4.59
CA SER A 38 10.48 2.81 3.42
C SER A 38 11.65 3.72 3.06
N THR A 39 11.55 5.04 3.28
CA THR A 39 12.61 5.98 2.87
C THR A 39 13.65 6.30 3.93
N ASN A 40 13.35 6.09 5.22
CA ASN A 40 14.24 6.44 6.33
C ASN A 40 14.89 5.22 6.99
N THR A 41 14.85 4.04 6.35
CA THR A 41 15.43 2.79 6.87
C THR A 41 16.91 2.87 7.25
N HIS A 42 17.66 3.86 6.75
CA HIS A 42 19.10 3.98 6.96
C HIS A 42 19.56 5.09 7.93
N ASN A 43 18.66 5.97 8.38
CA ASN A 43 18.98 7.03 9.34
C ASN A 43 18.06 6.92 10.57
N ILE A 44 18.58 6.31 11.64
CA ILE A 44 17.93 6.31 12.95
C ILE A 44 18.14 7.70 13.56
N GLU A 45 17.16 8.57 13.38
CA GLU A 45 17.08 9.89 14.00
C GLU A 45 15.82 9.96 14.88
N ASP A 46 15.67 11.02 15.67
CA ASP A 46 14.46 11.24 16.47
C ASP A 46 13.22 11.23 15.56
N GLY A 47 12.28 10.33 15.85
CA GLY A 47 11.04 10.17 15.07
C GLY A 47 11.12 9.17 13.92
N THR A 48 12.19 8.40 13.74
CA THR A 48 12.19 7.33 12.73
C THR A 48 11.24 6.19 13.13
N TYR A 49 10.52 5.62 12.16
CA TYR A 49 9.74 4.41 12.38
C TYR A 49 10.63 3.20 12.58
N HIS A 50 10.39 2.45 13.65
CA HIS A 50 11.09 1.19 13.93
C HIS A 50 10.10 0.04 13.98
N GLN A 51 10.44 -1.01 13.25
CA GLN A 51 9.76 -2.30 13.31
C GLN A 51 10.72 -3.34 13.87
N PRO A 52 10.73 -3.59 15.18
CA PRO A 52 11.45 -4.72 15.72
C PRO A 52 10.84 -6.04 15.23
N GLU A 53 11.66 -7.09 15.23
CA GLU A 53 11.22 -8.43 14.86
C GLU A 53 10.09 -8.91 15.79
N ARG A 54 9.13 -9.64 15.22
CA ARG A 54 8.06 -10.24 16.02
C ARG A 54 8.65 -11.29 16.96
N VAL A 55 8.17 -11.29 18.20
CA VAL A 55 8.50 -12.31 19.20
C VAL A 55 7.34 -13.29 19.30
N SER A 56 7.61 -14.56 19.55
CA SER A 56 6.57 -15.56 19.76
C SER A 56 6.81 -16.37 21.04
N THR A 57 5.72 -16.82 21.65
CA THR A 57 5.73 -17.73 22.80
C THR A 57 4.73 -18.85 22.56
N GLU A 58 5.00 -20.04 23.08
CA GLU A 58 4.11 -21.19 22.98
C GLU A 58 3.63 -21.65 24.36
N ASN A 59 2.32 -21.89 24.50
CA ASN A 59 1.75 -22.58 25.64
C ASN A 59 1.60 -24.05 25.28
N LEU A 60 2.54 -24.89 25.72
CA LEU A 60 2.58 -26.32 25.36
C LEU A 60 1.33 -27.10 25.80
N LYS A 61 0.68 -26.69 26.89
CA LYS A 61 -0.54 -27.34 27.41
C LYS A 61 -1.71 -27.15 26.46
N THR A 62 -1.94 -25.93 26.01
CA THR A 62 -3.05 -25.58 25.11
C THR A 62 -2.69 -25.68 23.63
N GLY A 63 -1.40 -25.68 23.29
CA GLY A 63 -0.94 -25.57 21.92
C GLY A 63 -1.07 -24.16 21.33
N ALA A 64 -1.32 -23.15 22.17
CA ALA A 64 -1.44 -21.76 21.73
C ALA A 64 -0.08 -21.15 21.39
N THR A 65 0.02 -20.46 20.27
CA THR A 65 1.13 -19.56 19.94
C THR A 65 0.65 -18.12 20.14
N THR A 66 1.41 -17.32 20.90
CA THR A 66 1.15 -15.88 21.05
C THR A 66 2.27 -15.10 20.39
N LEU A 67 1.89 -14.21 19.47
CA LEU A 67 2.77 -13.32 18.74
C LEU A 67 2.72 -11.93 19.35
N TYR A 68 3.88 -11.31 19.54
CA TYR A 68 4.07 -9.94 19.99
C TYR A 68 4.71 -9.16 18.85
N MET A 69 4.01 -8.13 18.37
CA MET A 69 4.42 -7.31 17.23
C MET A 69 4.63 -5.87 17.73
N PRO A 70 5.81 -5.55 18.28
CA PRO A 70 6.15 -4.19 18.69
C PRO A 70 6.34 -3.29 17.47
N SER A 71 6.16 -1.99 17.69
CA SER A 71 6.35 -0.93 16.70
C SER A 71 6.58 0.39 17.42
N VAL A 72 7.41 1.24 16.82
CA VAL A 72 7.72 2.59 17.34
C VAL A 72 7.65 3.57 16.18
N GLY A 73 7.17 4.77 16.46
CA GLY A 73 7.17 5.89 15.51
C GLY A 73 7.07 7.24 16.21
N PRO A 74 7.02 8.36 15.46
CA PRO A 74 6.88 9.72 16.00
C PRO A 74 5.71 9.87 16.98
N GLN A 75 4.62 9.16 16.72
CA GLN A 75 3.38 9.20 17.50
C GLN A 75 3.44 8.40 18.81
N GLY A 76 4.51 7.63 19.03
CA GLY A 76 4.71 6.83 20.23
C GLY A 76 4.98 5.35 19.92
N MET A 77 4.57 4.49 20.84
CA MET A 77 4.88 3.06 20.80
C MET A 77 3.60 2.24 20.73
N GLY A 78 3.68 1.09 20.07
CA GLY A 78 2.55 0.16 19.97
C GLY A 78 3.01 -1.28 20.01
N CYS A 79 2.21 -2.14 20.64
CA CYS A 79 2.43 -3.58 20.58
C CYS A 79 1.10 -4.28 20.32
N LYS A 80 1.04 -5.02 19.21
CA LYS A 80 -0.07 -5.94 18.96
C LYS A 80 0.29 -7.31 19.53
N VAL A 81 -0.61 -7.86 20.34
CA VAL A 81 -0.51 -9.20 20.90
C VAL A 81 -1.65 -10.03 20.32
N VAL A 82 -1.33 -11.11 19.61
CA VAL A 82 -2.32 -12.02 19.01
C VAL A 82 -2.00 -13.46 19.37
N THR A 83 -3.01 -14.19 19.82
CA THR A 83 -2.93 -15.62 20.15
C THR A 83 -3.76 -16.43 19.17
N LEU A 84 -3.21 -17.56 18.72
CA LEU A 84 -3.82 -18.50 17.79
C LEU A 84 -3.33 -19.93 18.06
N SER A 85 -4.01 -20.94 17.52
CA SER A 85 -3.48 -22.31 17.57
C SER A 85 -2.17 -22.40 16.79
N SER A 86 -1.17 -23.08 17.36
CA SER A 86 0.05 -23.40 16.62
C SER A 86 -0.26 -24.33 15.45
N SER A 87 0.63 -24.36 14.44
CA SER A 87 0.48 -25.25 13.28
C SER A 87 0.41 -26.73 13.71
N LYS A 88 1.20 -27.12 14.72
CA LYS A 88 1.20 -28.47 15.31
C LYS A 88 -0.10 -28.76 16.06
N ALA A 89 -0.56 -27.82 16.89
CA ALA A 89 -1.79 -27.99 17.67
C ALA A 89 -3.04 -28.04 16.80
N SER A 90 -3.04 -27.35 15.65
CA SER A 90 -4.15 -27.35 14.69
C SER A 90 -4.37 -28.73 14.04
N GLN A 91 -3.39 -29.63 14.12
CA GLN A 91 -3.47 -31.01 13.62
C GLN A 91 -3.79 -32.03 14.72
N ASP A 92 -3.81 -31.61 15.99
CA ASP A 92 -4.08 -32.46 17.14
C ASP A 92 -5.51 -32.24 17.65
N PRO A 93 -6.44 -33.19 17.43
CA PRO A 93 -7.83 -33.06 17.87
C PRO A 93 -8.01 -32.94 19.38
N SER A 94 -7.00 -33.29 20.18
CA SER A 94 -7.04 -33.17 21.63
C SER A 94 -6.80 -31.73 22.13
N LYS A 95 -6.30 -30.84 21.26
CA LYS A 95 -6.00 -29.45 21.59
C LYS A 95 -7.18 -28.53 21.26
N PRO A 96 -7.41 -27.47 22.04
CA PRO A 96 -8.42 -26.47 21.70
C PRO A 96 -8.09 -25.77 20.38
N SER A 97 -9.12 -25.57 19.54
CA SER A 97 -9.03 -24.71 18.37
C SER A 97 -9.16 -23.24 18.81
N ILE A 98 -8.07 -22.49 18.71
CA ILE A 98 -7.98 -21.09 19.11
C ILE A 98 -7.98 -20.24 17.84
N GLN A 99 -9.10 -19.57 17.62
CA GLN A 99 -9.21 -18.58 16.56
C GLN A 99 -8.32 -17.37 16.89
N PRO A 100 -7.65 -16.75 15.90
CA PRO A 100 -6.82 -15.57 16.12
C PRO A 100 -7.58 -14.47 16.88
N THR A 101 -7.12 -14.14 18.07
CA THR A 101 -7.69 -13.11 18.93
C THR A 101 -6.59 -12.35 19.64
N GLY A 102 -6.83 -11.09 19.99
CA GLY A 102 -5.76 -10.24 20.51
C GLY A 102 -6.15 -8.79 20.72
N ALA A 103 -5.16 -8.01 21.14
CA ALA A 103 -5.29 -6.58 21.41
C ALA A 103 -4.08 -5.80 20.89
N VAL A 104 -4.28 -4.49 20.70
CA VAL A 104 -3.24 -3.51 20.42
C VAL A 104 -3.16 -2.55 21.59
N THR A 105 -1.99 -2.49 22.22
CA THR A 105 -1.67 -1.50 23.25
C THR A 105 -0.93 -0.35 22.60
N LEU A 106 -1.32 0.88 22.92
CA LEU A 106 -0.72 2.11 22.41
C LEU A 106 -0.24 2.99 23.56
N LEU A 107 0.97 3.52 23.43
CA LEU A 107 1.61 4.39 24.39
C LEU A 107 2.06 5.68 23.70
N SER A 108 1.98 6.81 24.41
CA SER A 108 2.52 8.08 23.96
C SER A 108 4.05 8.01 23.79
N PRO A 109 4.69 9.02 23.14
CA PRO A 109 6.15 9.09 23.06
C PRO A 109 6.85 9.09 24.43
N THR A 110 6.17 9.56 25.49
CA THR A 110 6.69 9.56 26.87
C THR A 110 6.41 8.25 27.62
N GLY A 111 5.75 7.28 27.00
CA GLY A 111 5.45 5.97 27.60
C GLY A 111 4.12 5.88 28.33
N GLU A 112 3.27 6.92 28.27
CA GLU A 112 1.97 6.92 28.94
C GLU A 112 0.98 6.04 28.15
N PRO A 113 0.22 5.14 28.79
CA PRO A 113 -0.78 4.32 28.10
C PRO A 113 -1.96 5.17 27.63
N ILE A 114 -2.24 5.17 26.33
CA ILE A 114 -3.30 6.02 25.73
C ILE A 114 -4.41 5.22 25.05
N GLY A 115 -4.13 3.97 24.64
CA GLY A 115 -5.10 3.13 23.95
C GLY A 115 -4.93 1.65 24.24
N PHE A 116 -6.06 0.95 24.42
CA PHE A 116 -6.13 -0.51 24.40
C PHE A 116 -7.29 -0.96 23.51
N LEU A 117 -6.98 -1.52 22.34
CA LEU A 117 -7.95 -1.79 21.29
C LEU A 117 -8.03 -3.29 21.01
N HIS A 118 -9.23 -3.80 20.76
CA HIS A 118 -9.37 -5.15 20.21
C HIS A 118 -8.75 -5.25 18.81
N ALA A 119 -7.92 -6.28 18.55
CA ALA A 119 -7.10 -6.31 17.34
C ALA A 119 -7.83 -6.82 16.09
N LYS A 120 -8.95 -7.55 16.23
CA LYS A 120 -9.61 -8.29 15.12
C LYS A 120 -10.05 -7.38 13.98
N THR A 121 -11.00 -6.49 14.22
CA THR A 121 -11.50 -5.57 13.17
C THR A 121 -10.43 -4.59 12.73
N LEU A 122 -9.64 -4.06 13.67
CA LEU A 122 -8.56 -3.12 13.38
C LEU A 122 -7.52 -3.71 12.40
N THR A 123 -7.10 -4.97 12.62
CA THR A 123 -6.14 -5.67 11.76
C THR A 123 -6.70 -5.88 10.35
N ALA A 124 -7.97 -6.25 10.21
CA ALA A 124 -8.55 -6.44 8.90
C ALA A 124 -8.74 -5.11 8.14
N PHE A 125 -9.18 -4.07 8.84
CA PHE A 125 -9.32 -2.72 8.27
C PHE A 125 -7.98 -2.14 7.84
N ARG A 126 -6.95 -2.16 8.70
CA ARG A 126 -5.63 -1.58 8.39
C ARG A 126 -4.93 -2.30 7.23
N THR A 127 -5.06 -3.62 7.12
CA THR A 127 -4.54 -4.38 5.97
C THR A 127 -5.25 -4.00 4.68
N ALA A 128 -6.59 -3.93 4.70
CA ALA A 128 -7.37 -3.49 3.55
C ALA A 128 -7.04 -2.05 3.14
N LEU A 129 -6.83 -1.17 4.11
CA LEU A 129 -6.50 0.23 3.90
C LEU A 129 -5.20 0.40 3.09
N SER A 130 -4.16 -0.39 3.37
CA SER A 130 -2.91 -0.39 2.58
C SER A 130 -3.15 -0.69 1.09
N SER A 131 -4.03 -1.66 0.79
CA SER A 131 -4.37 -1.98 -0.61
C SER A 131 -5.10 -0.83 -1.33
N THR A 132 -5.78 0.06 -0.58
CA THR A 132 -6.47 1.22 -1.16
C THR A 132 -5.50 2.25 -1.73
N CYS A 133 -4.25 2.30 -1.25
CA CYS A 133 -3.20 3.17 -1.79
C CYS A 133 -2.90 2.85 -3.26
N LEU A 134 -3.00 1.59 -3.65
CA LEU A 134 -2.85 1.13 -5.04
C LEU A 134 -4.17 1.20 -5.80
N LEU A 135 -5.29 0.84 -5.17
CA LEU A 135 -6.62 0.92 -5.78
C LEU A 135 -6.95 2.34 -6.26
N ALA A 136 -6.64 3.35 -5.44
CA ALA A 136 -6.88 4.76 -5.76
C ALA A 136 -6.11 5.24 -6.99
N ARG A 137 -5.07 4.51 -7.43
CA ARG A 137 -4.31 4.84 -8.64
C ARG A 137 -4.91 4.26 -9.90
N ARG A 138 -5.80 3.26 -9.81
CA ARG A 138 -6.40 2.63 -11.00
C ARG A 138 -7.26 3.62 -11.76
N THR A 139 -7.20 3.59 -13.09
CA THR A 139 -8.04 4.43 -13.96
C THR A 139 -9.47 3.90 -14.02
N THR A 140 -9.62 2.59 -14.20
CA THR A 140 -10.92 1.90 -14.32
C THR A 140 -11.02 0.75 -13.33
N VAL A 141 -12.11 0.68 -12.58
CA VAL A 141 -12.44 -0.44 -11.69
C VAL A 141 -13.95 -0.71 -11.77
N LYS A 142 -14.34 -1.77 -12.47
CA LYS A 142 -15.74 -2.18 -12.66
C LYS A 142 -16.05 -3.53 -12.00
N THR A 143 -15.10 -4.45 -12.03
CA THR A 143 -15.28 -5.82 -11.55
C THR A 143 -14.23 -6.15 -10.49
N LEU A 144 -14.68 -6.57 -9.31
CA LEU A 144 -13.84 -7.16 -8.27
C LEU A 144 -14.03 -8.68 -8.29
N THR A 145 -12.94 -9.43 -8.15
CA THR A 145 -12.99 -10.87 -7.87
C THR A 145 -12.27 -11.14 -6.56
N VAL A 146 -12.93 -11.80 -5.62
CA VAL A 146 -12.46 -11.95 -4.24
C VAL A 146 -12.48 -13.41 -3.85
N PHE A 147 -11.34 -13.93 -3.43
CA PHE A 147 -11.21 -15.28 -2.90
C PHE A 147 -11.33 -15.24 -1.38
N GLY A 148 -12.27 -16.02 -0.85
CA GLY A 148 -12.57 -16.10 0.57
C GLY A 148 -13.75 -15.21 1.00
N THR A 149 -14.30 -15.53 2.16
CA THR A 149 -15.50 -14.89 2.75
C THR A 149 -15.26 -14.41 4.18
N GLY A 150 -13.99 -14.41 4.62
CA GLY A 150 -13.59 -13.96 5.95
C GLY A 150 -13.51 -12.43 6.08
N LEU A 151 -13.07 -11.97 7.25
CA LEU A 151 -13.03 -10.54 7.59
C LEU A 151 -12.09 -9.72 6.68
N GLN A 152 -10.99 -10.32 6.20
CA GLN A 152 -10.11 -9.68 5.22
C GLN A 152 -10.85 -9.41 3.90
N ALA A 153 -11.56 -10.42 3.36
CA ALA A 153 -12.36 -10.25 2.15
C ALA A 153 -13.41 -9.14 2.33
N TYR A 154 -14.08 -9.11 3.49
CA TYR A 154 -15.10 -8.11 3.78
C TYR A 154 -14.53 -6.68 3.71
N TRP A 155 -13.44 -6.42 4.43
CA TRP A 155 -12.86 -5.08 4.47
C TRP A 155 -12.24 -4.65 3.14
N HIS A 156 -11.62 -5.56 2.39
CA HIS A 156 -11.09 -5.23 1.07
C HIS A 156 -12.20 -4.82 0.10
N VAL A 157 -13.33 -5.54 0.08
CA VAL A 157 -14.50 -5.15 -0.73
C VAL A 157 -15.13 -3.86 -0.20
N ARG A 158 -15.35 -3.75 1.11
CA ARG A 158 -15.99 -2.57 1.74
C ARG A 158 -15.23 -1.28 1.44
N LEU A 159 -13.89 -1.30 1.54
CA LEU A 159 -13.06 -0.15 1.23
C LEU A 159 -12.94 0.08 -0.27
N ALA A 160 -12.95 -0.98 -1.10
CA ALA A 160 -13.00 -0.79 -2.54
C ALA A 160 -14.28 -0.08 -3.00
N LEU A 161 -15.43 -0.42 -2.41
CA LEU A 161 -16.71 0.26 -2.63
C LEU A 161 -16.70 1.69 -2.10
N LEU A 162 -16.05 1.95 -0.97
CA LEU A 162 -15.91 3.32 -0.45
C LEU A 162 -15.08 4.19 -1.40
N VAL A 163 -13.98 3.66 -1.96
CA VAL A 163 -13.07 4.42 -2.83
C VAL A 163 -13.56 4.52 -4.28
N ARG A 164 -14.26 3.49 -4.78
CA ARG A 164 -14.60 3.32 -6.22
C ARG A 164 -16.03 2.85 -6.47
N GLY A 165 -16.93 3.00 -5.51
CA GLY A 165 -18.31 2.47 -5.60
C GLY A 165 -19.05 2.96 -6.85
N THR A 166 -18.87 4.24 -7.21
CA THR A 166 -19.45 4.85 -8.42
C THR A 166 -19.08 4.14 -9.72
N THR A 167 -17.96 3.41 -9.78
CA THR A 167 -17.51 2.67 -10.97
C THR A 167 -17.66 1.15 -10.86
N ILE A 168 -17.67 0.59 -9.65
CA ILE A 168 -17.82 -0.84 -9.41
C ILE A 168 -19.26 -1.27 -9.76
N ARG A 169 -19.39 -2.38 -10.49
CA ARG A 169 -20.67 -2.95 -10.95
C ARG A 169 -20.85 -4.40 -10.51
N HIS A 170 -19.75 -5.16 -10.43
CA HIS A 170 -19.78 -6.57 -10.09
C HIS A 170 -18.73 -6.90 -9.02
N VAL A 171 -19.16 -7.63 -7.99
CA VAL A 171 -18.29 -8.27 -7.00
C VAL A 171 -18.51 -9.77 -7.07
N ASN A 172 -17.52 -10.49 -7.59
CA ASN A 172 -17.51 -11.94 -7.69
C ASN A 172 -16.78 -12.53 -6.49
N VAL A 173 -17.45 -13.35 -5.70
CA VAL A 173 -16.86 -14.01 -4.53
C VAL A 173 -16.63 -15.48 -4.84
N ILE A 174 -15.40 -15.94 -4.70
CA ILE A 174 -15.02 -17.34 -4.91
C ILE A 174 -14.71 -17.94 -3.55
N ASN A 175 -15.45 -18.99 -3.17
CA ASN A 175 -15.27 -19.66 -1.88
C ASN A 175 -15.26 -21.18 -2.03
N ARG A 176 -14.53 -21.88 -1.15
CA ARG A 176 -14.40 -23.36 -1.23
C ARG A 176 -15.74 -24.09 -1.05
N ARG A 177 -16.66 -23.52 -0.27
CA ARG A 177 -17.98 -24.09 0.04
C ARG A 177 -19.00 -22.96 0.25
N PHE A 178 -20.27 -23.26 0.04
CA PHE A 178 -21.34 -22.38 0.49
C PHE A 178 -21.59 -22.68 1.98
N SER A 179 -21.10 -21.82 2.86
CA SER A 179 -21.17 -21.94 4.32
C SER A 179 -21.98 -20.80 4.94
N ASP A 180 -22.26 -20.88 6.25
CA ASP A 180 -22.87 -19.77 6.97
C ASP A 180 -21.96 -18.52 6.96
N ASP A 181 -20.64 -18.68 7.01
CA ASP A 181 -19.70 -17.56 6.82
C ASP A 181 -19.89 -16.87 5.45
N ALA A 182 -20.09 -17.65 4.39
CA ALA A 182 -20.33 -17.11 3.05
C ALA A 182 -21.67 -16.37 2.98
N ARG A 183 -22.69 -16.88 3.67
CA ARG A 183 -23.99 -16.21 3.80
C ARG A 183 -23.88 -14.91 4.59
N ASP A 184 -23.14 -14.93 5.69
CA ASP A 184 -22.96 -13.78 6.58
C ASP A 184 -22.07 -12.70 5.95
N PHE A 185 -21.08 -13.08 5.16
CA PHE A 185 -20.35 -12.17 4.28
C PHE A 185 -21.31 -11.38 3.38
N MET A 186 -22.21 -12.07 2.66
CA MET A 186 -23.17 -11.42 1.76
C MET A 186 -24.16 -10.54 2.54
N LYS A 187 -24.69 -11.04 3.67
CA LYS A 187 -25.61 -10.28 4.53
C LYS A 187 -25.00 -8.95 5.01
N GLN A 188 -23.70 -8.90 5.26
CA GLN A 188 -23.05 -7.65 5.71
C GLN A 188 -23.21 -6.53 4.67
N PHE A 189 -23.11 -6.81 3.37
CA PHE A 189 -23.33 -5.81 2.31
C PHE A 189 -24.80 -5.47 2.11
N TYR A 190 -25.70 -6.45 2.25
CA TYR A 190 -27.14 -6.17 2.19
C TYR A 190 -27.61 -5.28 3.34
N ARG A 191 -27.06 -5.47 4.55
CA ARG A 191 -27.37 -4.70 5.77
C ARG A 191 -26.84 -3.27 5.77
N VAL A 192 -25.94 -2.90 4.87
CA VAL A 192 -25.50 -1.51 4.76
C VAL A 192 -26.71 -0.62 4.43
N PRO A 193 -26.95 0.46 5.20
CA PRO A 193 -28.05 1.41 4.95
C PRO A 193 -28.05 1.98 3.53
N ALA A 194 -29.25 2.22 2.96
CA ALA A 194 -29.41 2.71 1.60
C ALA A 194 -28.72 4.07 1.36
N ASN A 195 -28.81 4.99 2.32
CA ASN A 195 -28.14 6.30 2.25
C ASN A 195 -26.60 6.18 2.18
N ILE A 196 -26.01 5.15 2.80
CA ILE A 196 -24.56 4.90 2.69
C ILE A 196 -24.22 4.36 1.28
N LYS A 197 -25.04 3.46 0.74
CA LYS A 197 -24.85 2.92 -0.63
C LYS A 197 -24.96 4.01 -1.69
N GLU A 198 -25.91 4.93 -1.52
CA GLU A 198 -26.10 6.08 -2.40
C GLU A 198 -24.93 7.06 -2.30
N ARG A 199 -24.53 7.43 -1.08
CA ARG A 199 -23.37 8.31 -0.83
C ARG A 199 -22.09 7.76 -1.46
N GLU A 200 -21.86 6.46 -1.33
CA GLU A 200 -20.67 5.78 -1.85
C GLU A 200 -20.82 5.32 -3.32
N GLY A 201 -22.01 5.45 -3.90
CA GLY A 201 -22.27 5.26 -5.32
C GLY A 201 -22.38 3.82 -5.80
N TRP A 202 -22.65 2.84 -4.92
CA TRP A 202 -22.68 1.42 -5.25
C TRP A 202 -24.05 0.75 -5.11
N THR A 203 -25.14 1.53 -5.11
CA THR A 203 -26.51 1.00 -5.04
C THR A 203 -26.82 -0.04 -6.12
N GLU A 204 -26.24 0.10 -7.31
CA GLU A 204 -26.42 -0.84 -8.43
C GLU A 204 -25.35 -1.95 -8.50
N THR A 205 -24.44 -2.03 -7.53
CA THR A 205 -23.42 -3.08 -7.52
C THR A 205 -24.05 -4.44 -7.19
N THR A 206 -23.81 -5.39 -8.08
CA THR A 206 -24.24 -6.79 -7.93
C THR A 206 -23.17 -7.63 -7.25
N PHE A 207 -23.60 -8.60 -6.44
CA PHE A 207 -22.72 -9.55 -5.76
C PHE A 207 -23.06 -10.97 -6.19
N GLY A 208 -22.07 -11.71 -6.68
CA GLY A 208 -22.17 -13.11 -7.04
C GLY A 208 -21.29 -13.97 -6.14
N ILE A 209 -21.69 -15.22 -5.91
CA ILE A 209 -20.86 -16.22 -5.23
C ILE A 209 -20.71 -17.47 -6.07
N LEU A 210 -19.46 -17.92 -6.22
CA LEU A 210 -19.07 -19.09 -6.97
C LEU A 210 -18.40 -20.11 -6.02
N THR A 211 -18.87 -21.35 -6.08
CA THR A 211 -18.31 -22.46 -5.29
C THR A 211 -18.13 -23.71 -6.16
N PRO A 212 -17.21 -24.63 -5.80
CA PRO A 212 -16.95 -25.85 -6.55
C PRO A 212 -18.17 -26.76 -6.78
N GLY A 213 -19.25 -26.62 -6.00
CA GLY A 213 -20.49 -27.36 -6.20
C GLY A 213 -21.26 -26.97 -7.47
N TYR A 214 -20.89 -25.87 -8.12
CA TYR A 214 -21.49 -25.44 -9.37
C TYR A 214 -20.83 -26.16 -10.57
N GLY A 215 -21.63 -26.74 -11.47
CA GLY A 215 -21.13 -27.60 -12.56
C GLY A 215 -20.10 -26.95 -13.49
N GLU A 216 -20.20 -25.64 -13.71
CA GLU A 216 -19.25 -24.88 -14.55
C GLU A 216 -18.17 -24.14 -13.74
N PHE A 217 -17.92 -24.54 -12.49
CA PHE A 217 -17.00 -23.84 -11.58
C PHE A 217 -15.66 -23.48 -12.23
N LYS A 218 -15.00 -24.45 -12.87
CA LYS A 218 -13.69 -24.22 -13.49
C LYS A 218 -13.74 -23.17 -14.59
N ARG A 219 -14.80 -23.18 -15.42
CA ARG A 219 -14.99 -22.23 -16.52
C ARG A 219 -15.21 -20.82 -15.95
N LEU A 220 -16.15 -20.69 -15.02
CA LEU A 220 -16.49 -19.41 -14.39
C LEU A 220 -15.37 -18.84 -13.52
N LEU A 221 -14.59 -19.68 -12.83
CA LEU A 221 -13.43 -19.24 -12.07
C LEU A 221 -12.40 -18.55 -12.98
N ARG A 222 -12.07 -19.17 -14.13
CA ARG A 222 -11.16 -18.57 -15.11
C ARG A 222 -11.73 -17.26 -15.68
N GLU A 223 -13.01 -17.26 -16.05
CA GLU A 223 -13.71 -16.10 -16.60
C GLU A 223 -13.74 -14.93 -15.61
N GLN A 224 -14.23 -15.14 -14.38
CA GLN A 224 -14.33 -14.11 -13.35
C GLN A 224 -12.95 -13.58 -12.90
N THR A 225 -11.94 -14.44 -12.82
CA THR A 225 -10.57 -14.00 -12.48
C THR A 225 -9.97 -13.17 -13.62
N ARG A 226 -10.18 -13.57 -14.87
CA ARG A 226 -9.74 -12.81 -16.04
C ARG A 226 -10.53 -11.51 -16.20
N ASP A 227 -11.81 -11.46 -15.93
CA ASP A 227 -12.59 -10.24 -16.18
C ASP A 227 -12.40 -9.17 -15.09
N ALA A 228 -11.87 -9.57 -13.92
CA ALA A 228 -11.58 -8.68 -12.80
C ALA A 228 -10.70 -7.48 -13.22
N ASP A 229 -10.97 -6.30 -12.67
CA ASP A 229 -10.03 -5.18 -12.61
C ASP A 229 -9.13 -5.29 -11.37
N VAL A 230 -9.69 -5.86 -10.30
CA VAL A 230 -9.03 -6.08 -9.02
C VAL A 230 -9.31 -7.49 -8.53
N VAL A 231 -8.27 -8.21 -8.16
CA VAL A 231 -8.35 -9.54 -7.53
C VAL A 231 -7.87 -9.42 -6.09
N TYR A 232 -8.71 -9.79 -5.13
CA TYR A 232 -8.33 -9.89 -3.71
C TYR A 232 -8.24 -11.36 -3.32
N CYS A 233 -7.06 -11.81 -2.91
CA CYS A 233 -6.85 -13.14 -2.35
C CYS A 233 -6.81 -13.00 -0.82
N CYS A 234 -7.82 -13.51 -0.13
CA CYS A 234 -8.06 -13.30 1.30
C CYS A 234 -8.29 -14.63 2.04
N THR A 235 -7.53 -15.65 1.67
CA THR A 235 -7.62 -17.01 2.20
C THR A 235 -6.29 -17.48 2.79
N PRO A 236 -6.29 -18.21 3.93
CA PRO A 236 -5.08 -18.87 4.43
C PRO A 236 -4.81 -20.14 3.63
N SER A 237 -4.62 -20.00 2.31
CA SER A 237 -4.42 -21.13 1.41
C SER A 237 -2.97 -21.63 1.44
N THR A 238 -2.78 -22.93 1.30
CA THR A 238 -1.47 -23.59 1.11
C THR A 238 -1.25 -24.01 -0.35
N GLU A 239 -2.27 -23.77 -1.18
CA GLU A 239 -2.34 -24.12 -2.59
C GLU A 239 -2.79 -22.89 -3.39
N GLU A 240 -2.30 -22.80 -4.63
CA GLU A 240 -2.62 -21.72 -5.56
C GLU A 240 -4.14 -21.66 -5.81
N LEU A 241 -4.71 -20.46 -5.80
CA LEU A 241 -6.16 -20.27 -5.92
C LEU A 241 -6.69 -20.43 -7.35
N PHE A 242 -5.80 -20.29 -8.33
CA PHE A 242 -6.09 -20.43 -9.75
C PHE A 242 -4.79 -20.74 -10.50
N GLU A 243 -4.92 -21.35 -11.68
CA GLU A 243 -3.77 -21.67 -12.55
C GLU A 243 -3.13 -20.40 -13.14
N ALA A 244 -1.80 -20.39 -13.28
CA ALA A 244 -1.07 -19.24 -13.81
C ALA A 244 -1.62 -18.75 -15.16
N GLU A 245 -1.94 -19.69 -16.07
CA GLU A 245 -2.41 -19.46 -17.45
C GLU A 245 -3.64 -18.55 -17.52
N VAL A 246 -4.44 -18.50 -16.46
CA VAL A 246 -5.61 -17.61 -16.37
C VAL A 246 -5.22 -16.16 -16.58
N LEU A 247 -4.05 -15.75 -16.05
CA LEU A 247 -3.56 -14.38 -16.11
C LEU A 247 -2.27 -14.23 -16.93
N THR A 248 -1.52 -15.32 -17.16
CA THR A 248 -0.26 -15.30 -17.94
C THR A 248 -0.46 -15.55 -19.44
N SER A 249 -1.58 -16.16 -19.84
CA SER A 249 -1.92 -16.36 -21.25
C SER A 249 -2.06 -15.04 -22.02
N HIS A 250 -1.99 -15.10 -23.36
CA HIS A 250 -2.18 -13.94 -24.21
C HIS A 250 -3.49 -13.20 -23.91
N GLU A 251 -4.58 -13.91 -23.65
CA GLU A 251 -5.87 -13.31 -23.28
C GLU A 251 -5.84 -12.71 -21.87
N GLY A 252 -5.26 -13.42 -20.90
CA GLY A 252 -5.08 -12.94 -19.53
C GLY A 252 -4.34 -11.61 -19.47
N ARG A 253 -3.29 -11.46 -20.30
CA ARG A 253 -2.41 -10.27 -20.35
C ARG A 253 -3.02 -9.05 -21.04
N ARG A 254 -4.18 -9.17 -21.71
CA ARG A 254 -4.80 -8.03 -22.43
C ARG A 254 -5.22 -6.87 -21.53
N LYS A 255 -5.33 -7.11 -20.23
CA LYS A 255 -5.81 -6.14 -19.24
C LYS A 255 -4.86 -6.15 -18.05
N GLY A 256 -4.38 -4.97 -17.66
CA GLY A 256 -3.66 -4.84 -16.40
C GLY A 256 -4.64 -4.80 -15.22
N ARG A 257 -4.24 -5.38 -14.09
CA ARG A 257 -5.08 -5.55 -12.91
C ARG A 257 -4.30 -5.27 -11.64
N LEU A 258 -5.00 -4.89 -10.57
CA LEU A 258 -4.45 -4.96 -9.22
C LEU A 258 -4.76 -6.35 -8.64
N ILE A 259 -3.74 -7.08 -8.20
CA ILE A 259 -3.88 -8.39 -7.58
C ILE A 259 -3.30 -8.29 -6.19
N ALA A 260 -4.14 -8.28 -5.16
CA ALA A 260 -3.72 -8.14 -3.77
C ALA A 260 -3.82 -9.49 -3.05
N ALA A 261 -2.68 -10.07 -2.69
CA ALA A 261 -2.55 -11.33 -1.97
C ALA A 261 -2.28 -11.07 -0.48
N ILE A 262 -3.26 -11.43 0.34
CA ILE A 262 -3.40 -10.97 1.73
C ILE A 262 -3.44 -12.14 2.71
N GLY A 263 -4.08 -13.24 2.32
CA GLY A 263 -4.34 -14.36 3.19
C GLY A 263 -3.14 -15.29 3.42
N SER A 264 -2.14 -15.31 2.52
CA SER A 264 -0.89 -16.04 2.71
C SER A 264 0.13 -15.25 3.53
N TYR A 265 0.41 -15.64 4.77
CA TYR A 265 1.34 -14.91 5.67
C TYR A 265 2.36 -15.82 6.37
N THR A 266 2.49 -17.06 5.93
CA THR A 266 3.56 -17.96 6.38
C THR A 266 4.28 -18.56 5.18
N PRO A 267 5.52 -19.07 5.33
CA PRO A 267 6.29 -19.63 4.23
C PRO A 267 5.62 -20.83 3.53
N GLN A 268 4.69 -21.52 4.19
CA GLN A 268 3.96 -22.67 3.65
C GLN A 268 2.65 -22.27 2.95
N MET A 269 2.18 -21.04 3.16
CA MET A 269 0.96 -20.53 2.53
C MET A 269 1.24 -19.99 1.15
N ARG A 270 0.32 -20.24 0.21
CA ARG A 270 0.36 -19.79 -1.17
C ARG A 270 -1.04 -19.45 -1.62
N GLU A 271 -1.23 -18.24 -2.16
CA GLU A 271 -2.48 -17.84 -2.81
C GLU A 271 -2.30 -17.65 -4.31
N LEU A 272 -1.17 -17.05 -4.71
CA LEU A 272 -0.85 -16.77 -6.10
C LEU A 272 -0.02 -17.89 -6.73
N PRO A 273 -0.23 -18.16 -8.03
CA PRO A 273 0.58 -19.12 -8.75
C PRO A 273 1.99 -18.61 -9.03
N GLU A 274 2.99 -19.49 -8.91
CA GLU A 274 4.40 -19.14 -9.08
C GLU A 274 4.68 -18.50 -10.46
N GLY A 275 4.10 -19.09 -11.52
CA GLY A 275 4.26 -18.60 -12.89
C GLY A 275 3.79 -17.15 -13.09
N LEU A 276 2.81 -16.69 -12.30
CA LEU A 276 2.34 -15.30 -12.33
C LEU A 276 3.40 -14.33 -11.76
N LEU A 277 4.03 -14.71 -10.64
CA LEU A 277 5.09 -13.91 -10.01
C LEU A 277 6.33 -13.84 -10.89
N LEU A 278 6.76 -14.98 -11.44
CA LEU A 278 7.89 -15.02 -12.37
C LEU A 278 7.62 -14.19 -13.62
N GLN A 279 6.41 -14.23 -14.18
CA GLN A 279 6.07 -13.36 -15.31
C GLN A 279 6.09 -11.88 -14.92
N ALA A 280 5.56 -11.53 -13.74
CA ALA A 280 5.55 -10.15 -13.27
C ALA A 280 6.97 -9.56 -13.11
N THR A 281 7.98 -10.39 -12.93
CA THR A 281 9.38 -9.96 -12.77
C THR A 281 10.22 -10.06 -14.05
N LYS A 282 9.65 -10.53 -15.16
CA LYS A 282 10.33 -10.53 -16.46
C LYS A 282 10.45 -9.09 -16.98
N HIS A 283 11.65 -8.52 -16.88
CA HIS A 283 12.02 -7.31 -17.59
C HIS A 283 12.52 -7.68 -18.98
N GLU A 284 11.63 -7.80 -19.97
CA GLU A 284 12.11 -7.80 -21.35
C GLU A 284 12.64 -6.40 -21.70
N LYS A 285 13.80 -6.37 -22.37
CA LYS A 285 14.37 -5.12 -22.91
C LYS A 285 13.31 -4.50 -23.84
N PRO A 286 13.14 -3.16 -23.85
CA PRO A 286 12.07 -2.52 -24.59
C PRO A 286 12.27 -2.74 -26.09
N HIS A 287 11.59 -3.73 -26.66
CA HIS A 287 11.33 -3.77 -28.09
C HIS A 287 10.13 -2.88 -28.35
N TRP A 288 10.40 -1.73 -28.96
CA TRP A 288 9.42 -0.74 -29.38
C TRP A 288 8.52 -1.35 -30.47
N HIS A 289 7.43 -1.99 -30.06
CA HIS A 289 6.34 -2.35 -30.97
C HIS A 289 5.10 -1.56 -30.59
N PHE A 290 4.69 -0.68 -31.51
CA PHE A 290 3.45 0.09 -31.47
C PHE A 290 2.25 -0.85 -31.57
N HIS A 291 1.88 -1.52 -30.48
CA HIS A 291 0.57 -2.14 -30.34
C HIS A 291 -0.02 -1.87 -28.97
N LYS A 292 -1.34 -1.72 -28.95
CA LYS A 292 -2.21 -1.29 -27.85
C LYS A 292 -2.32 -2.38 -26.76
N HIS A 293 -1.19 -2.83 -26.23
CA HIS A 293 -1.07 -3.87 -25.22
C HIS A 293 -0.60 -3.27 -23.89
N ALA A 294 -0.95 -3.91 -22.77
CA ALA A 294 -0.27 -3.62 -21.51
C ALA A 294 1.22 -3.94 -21.69
N PRO A 295 2.14 -3.07 -21.22
CA PRO A 295 3.58 -3.32 -21.33
C PRO A 295 3.92 -4.69 -20.73
N GLU A 296 4.82 -5.43 -21.39
CA GLU A 296 5.25 -6.74 -20.89
C GLU A 296 6.00 -6.60 -19.55
N GLY A 297 5.68 -7.49 -18.60
CA GLY A 297 6.13 -7.42 -17.21
C GLY A 297 5.02 -7.03 -16.23
N GLY A 298 5.34 -7.02 -14.94
CA GLY A 298 4.51 -6.63 -13.79
C GLY A 298 5.31 -5.73 -12.84
N VAL A 299 4.67 -5.29 -11.75
CA VAL A 299 5.41 -4.87 -10.56
C VAL A 299 4.87 -5.66 -9.37
N ILE A 300 5.77 -6.16 -8.54
CA ILE A 300 5.42 -6.82 -7.28
C ILE A 300 5.72 -5.83 -6.16
N VAL A 301 4.65 -5.39 -5.53
CA VAL A 301 4.64 -4.45 -4.41
C VAL A 301 4.49 -5.24 -3.12
N VAL A 302 5.24 -4.88 -2.10
CA VAL A 302 5.19 -5.51 -0.78
C VAL A 302 4.99 -4.49 0.32
N ASP A 303 4.52 -4.92 1.48
CA ASP A 303 4.48 -4.07 2.68
C ASP A 303 5.89 -3.65 3.09
N THR A 304 6.77 -4.64 3.23
CA THR A 304 8.19 -4.50 3.52
C THR A 304 8.95 -5.60 2.79
N LEU A 305 10.18 -5.31 2.36
CA LEU A 305 11.05 -6.29 1.71
C LEU A 305 11.39 -7.43 2.67
N ASP A 306 11.83 -7.11 3.88
CA ASP A 306 12.27 -8.10 4.87
C ASP A 306 11.14 -9.06 5.25
N GLY A 307 9.95 -8.53 5.54
CA GLY A 307 8.79 -9.36 5.88
C GLY A 307 8.34 -10.25 4.73
N ALA A 308 8.30 -9.72 3.51
CA ALA A 308 7.91 -10.48 2.32
C ALA A 308 8.88 -11.64 2.05
N LEU A 309 10.19 -11.40 2.13
CA LEU A 309 11.20 -12.42 1.85
C LEU A 309 11.28 -13.50 2.95
N LYS A 310 10.87 -13.19 4.19
CA LYS A 310 10.83 -14.14 5.31
C LYS A 310 9.51 -14.90 5.44
N GLU A 311 8.38 -14.27 5.11
CA GLU A 311 7.04 -14.79 5.47
C GLU A 311 6.14 -15.09 4.27
N ALA A 312 6.32 -14.46 3.10
CA ALA A 312 5.43 -14.67 1.96
C ALA A 312 5.82 -15.93 1.17
N GLY A 313 5.16 -17.07 1.46
CA GLY A 313 5.47 -18.36 0.85
C GLY A 313 5.48 -18.37 -0.68
N GLU A 314 4.61 -17.60 -1.34
CA GLU A 314 4.60 -17.46 -2.81
C GLU A 314 5.81 -16.71 -3.37
N ILE A 315 6.33 -15.69 -2.67
CA ILE A 315 7.57 -14.97 -3.05
C ILE A 315 8.78 -15.88 -2.85
N ILE A 316 8.81 -16.59 -1.72
CA ILE A 316 9.88 -17.53 -1.36
C ILE A 316 9.93 -18.69 -2.36
N SER A 317 8.78 -19.30 -2.68
CA SER A 317 8.67 -20.39 -3.65
C SER A 317 9.15 -19.96 -5.03
N ALA A 318 8.79 -18.75 -5.47
CA ALA A 318 9.22 -18.20 -6.76
C ALA A 318 10.69 -17.77 -6.79
N GLY A 319 11.43 -17.84 -5.68
CA GLY A 319 12.85 -17.48 -5.61
C GLY A 319 13.14 -16.00 -5.91
N LEU A 320 12.18 -15.11 -5.68
CA LEU A 320 12.32 -13.69 -6.02
C LEU A 320 13.36 -12.99 -5.14
N GLN A 321 14.10 -12.08 -5.75
CA GLN A 321 15.13 -11.30 -5.09
C GLN A 321 14.60 -9.91 -4.68
N PRO A 322 15.20 -9.25 -3.66
CA PRO A 322 14.80 -7.90 -3.23
C PRO A 322 14.74 -6.89 -4.39
N THR A 323 15.63 -7.02 -5.39
CA THR A 323 15.70 -6.13 -6.56
C THR A 323 14.52 -6.26 -7.52
N GLN A 324 13.69 -7.29 -7.35
CA GLN A 324 12.48 -7.56 -8.16
C GLN A 324 11.19 -7.13 -7.44
N LEU A 325 11.32 -6.60 -6.21
CA LEU A 325 10.22 -6.18 -5.35
C LEU A 325 10.32 -4.67 -5.11
N VAL A 326 9.18 -4.04 -4.82
CA VAL A 326 9.11 -2.61 -4.48
C VAL A 326 8.27 -2.45 -3.21
N GLU A 327 8.73 -1.67 -2.24
CA GLU A 327 7.91 -1.38 -1.07
C GLU A 327 6.77 -0.41 -1.40
N LEU A 328 5.61 -0.65 -0.80
CA LEU A 328 4.44 0.21 -0.98
C LEU A 328 4.74 1.68 -0.58
N GLY A 329 5.56 1.87 0.45
CA GLY A 329 5.99 3.19 0.94
C GLY A 329 6.77 4.02 -0.09
N GLU A 330 7.56 3.36 -0.94
CA GLU A 330 8.30 4.04 -2.02
C GLU A 330 7.37 4.54 -3.12
N LEU A 331 6.33 3.78 -3.45
CA LEU A 331 5.36 4.13 -4.50
C LEU A 331 4.43 5.28 -4.11
N ILE A 332 4.24 5.49 -2.80
CA ILE A 332 3.41 6.57 -2.27
C ILE A 332 3.99 7.96 -2.61
N MET A 333 5.31 8.09 -2.79
CA MET A 333 5.99 9.34 -3.17
C MET A 333 5.48 9.95 -4.49
N LEU A 334 5.03 9.12 -5.44
CA LEU A 334 4.54 9.59 -6.74
C LEU A 334 3.28 10.47 -6.64
N ARG A 335 2.64 10.55 -5.45
CA ARG A 335 1.54 11.47 -5.16
C ARG A 335 2.04 12.89 -4.85
N ARG A 336 2.98 13.00 -3.91
CA ARG A 336 3.36 14.29 -3.30
C ARG A 336 4.02 15.20 -4.31
N MET A 337 4.95 14.67 -5.10
CA MET A 337 5.65 15.49 -6.11
C MET A 337 4.69 16.03 -7.17
N LYS A 338 3.64 15.29 -7.53
CA LYS A 338 2.69 15.73 -8.55
C LYS A 338 1.64 16.70 -8.01
N ASP A 339 1.11 16.45 -6.82
CA ASP A 339 0.14 17.36 -6.18
C ASP A 339 0.83 18.68 -5.77
N GLU A 340 2.11 18.65 -5.36
CA GLU A 340 2.92 19.85 -5.08
C GLU A 340 3.38 20.58 -6.34
N GLU A 341 3.77 19.87 -7.42
CA GLU A 341 4.10 20.51 -8.71
C GLU A 341 2.84 21.09 -9.39
N ASP A 342 1.69 20.40 -9.34
CA ASP A 342 0.43 20.90 -9.89
C ASP A 342 -0.05 22.14 -9.10
N ALA A 343 0.01 22.11 -7.75
CA ALA A 343 -0.31 23.27 -6.90
C ALA A 343 0.69 24.44 -7.08
N ALA A 344 1.99 24.17 -7.22
CA ALA A 344 2.99 25.19 -7.51
C ALA A 344 2.78 25.80 -8.92
N SER A 345 2.40 24.98 -9.90
CA SER A 345 2.09 25.44 -11.26
C SER A 345 0.78 26.26 -11.33
N GLU A 346 -0.19 25.98 -10.46
CA GLU A 346 -1.39 26.81 -10.31
C GLU A 346 -1.10 28.12 -9.59
N LEU A 347 -0.22 28.13 -8.58
CA LEU A 347 0.26 29.37 -7.94
C LEU A 347 1.05 30.25 -8.92
N GLU A 348 1.93 29.67 -9.74
CA GLU A 348 2.67 30.41 -10.78
C GLU A 348 1.75 30.95 -11.88
N LYS A 349 0.63 30.27 -12.18
CA LYS A 349 -0.39 30.77 -13.13
C LYS A 349 -1.25 31.90 -12.55
N LEU A 350 -1.35 32.01 -11.23
CA LEU A 350 -2.08 33.08 -10.55
C LEU A 350 -1.27 34.38 -10.41
N ASP A 351 0.06 34.33 -10.59
CA ASP A 351 0.95 35.50 -10.47
C ASP A 351 1.33 36.18 -11.81
N PHE A 352 0.53 35.96 -12.86
CA PHE A 352 0.68 36.68 -14.14
C PHE A 352 -0.63 37.31 -14.61
N SER A 353 -1.26 38.10 -13.74
CA SER A 353 -2.31 39.05 -14.18
C SER A 353 -2.39 40.27 -13.25
N GLY A 354 -1.36 41.12 -13.25
CA GLY A 354 -1.52 42.42 -12.62
C GLY A 354 -0.29 43.24 -12.30
N THR A 355 0.56 43.56 -13.28
CA THR A 355 1.30 44.84 -13.23
C THR A 355 1.52 45.36 -14.65
N PRO A 356 1.12 46.60 -14.98
CA PRO A 356 1.49 47.21 -16.24
C PRO A 356 2.96 47.66 -16.20
N SER A 357 3.65 47.39 -17.30
CA SER A 357 4.95 47.97 -17.61
C SER A 357 4.90 49.50 -17.57
N ILE A 358 5.85 50.13 -16.88
CA ILE A 358 6.19 51.54 -17.08
C ILE A 358 7.65 51.60 -17.52
N LYS A 359 7.87 51.93 -18.80
CA LYS A 359 9.12 52.51 -19.29
C LYS A 359 8.85 53.91 -19.81
N SER A 360 9.77 54.81 -19.44
CA SER A 360 10.21 56.06 -20.08
C SER A 360 9.59 57.40 -19.65
N ALA A 361 10.43 58.22 -18.98
CA ALA A 361 10.65 59.69 -19.09
C ALA A 361 11.34 60.17 -17.79
N PHE A 362 12.28 61.12 -17.67
CA PHE A 362 13.20 61.86 -18.54
C PHE A 362 14.18 62.58 -17.56
N SER A 363 15.44 62.76 -17.97
CA SER A 363 16.49 63.74 -17.53
C SER A 363 16.89 64.01 -16.05
N GLY A 364 18.22 63.97 -15.80
CA GLY A 364 18.99 65.15 -15.37
C GLY A 364 19.67 65.19 -13.97
N SER A 365 21.02 65.10 -13.96
CA SER A 365 22.08 65.70 -13.05
C SER A 365 21.98 65.49 -11.51
N ASP A 366 23.01 65.45 -10.65
CA ASP A 366 24.47 65.71 -10.62
C ASP A 366 25.12 65.04 -9.39
N GLY A 367 26.45 64.73 -9.46
CA GLY A 367 27.46 64.70 -8.37
C GLY A 367 27.40 63.63 -7.26
N ALA A 368 28.49 63.06 -6.70
CA ALA A 368 29.93 63.24 -6.83
C ALA A 368 30.70 62.08 -6.12
N SER A 369 31.97 61.87 -6.55
CA SER A 369 33.17 61.36 -5.83
C SER A 369 33.27 59.91 -5.24
N VAL A 370 33.89 58.96 -5.98
CA VAL A 370 35.33 58.50 -5.96
C VAL A 370 35.93 57.98 -4.60
N PRO A 371 36.94 57.05 -4.53
CA PRO A 371 37.50 56.05 -5.49
C PRO A 371 37.76 54.60 -4.97
N GLU A 372 38.13 53.71 -5.91
CA GLU A 372 38.92 52.45 -5.78
C GLU A 372 40.37 52.67 -5.22
N PRO A 373 41.22 51.62 -5.05
CA PRO A 373 42.02 51.03 -6.17
C PRO A 373 42.13 49.49 -6.11
N ARG A 374 42.05 48.72 -7.21
CA ARG A 374 43.01 48.45 -8.32
C ARG A 374 44.36 47.80 -7.97
N SER A 375 44.60 46.63 -8.58
CA SER A 375 45.86 46.24 -9.27
C SER A 375 45.60 44.95 -10.10
N SER A 376 45.45 44.96 -11.42
CA SER A 376 46.46 45.00 -12.52
C SER A 376 47.44 43.79 -12.55
N ILE A 377 47.23 42.83 -13.46
CA ILE A 377 47.95 42.62 -14.76
C ILE A 377 49.37 42.04 -14.61
N SER A 378 49.59 40.86 -15.21
CA SER A 378 50.72 40.63 -16.13
C SER A 378 50.56 39.34 -16.95
N LYS A 379 50.72 39.49 -18.27
CA LYS A 379 50.96 38.44 -19.27
C LYS A 379 52.39 37.88 -19.08
N ASP A 380 52.61 36.59 -19.35
CA ASP A 380 53.71 36.20 -20.24
C ASP A 380 53.52 34.81 -20.87
N SER A 381 54.17 34.66 -22.01
CA SER A 381 54.17 33.59 -22.99
C SER A 381 55.38 32.66 -22.80
N THR A 382 55.28 31.38 -23.21
CA THR A 382 56.24 30.69 -24.11
C THR A 382 55.89 29.21 -24.31
N LYS A 383 56.19 28.73 -25.52
CA LYS A 383 56.04 27.36 -26.06
C LYS A 383 57.15 26.43 -25.53
N THR A 384 56.89 25.12 -25.44
CA THR A 384 57.46 24.05 -26.33
C THR A 384 57.18 22.62 -25.86
N SER A 385 56.72 21.79 -26.82
CA SER A 385 56.99 20.36 -27.08
C SER A 385 56.86 19.27 -25.99
N GLY A 386 56.15 18.18 -26.34
CA GLY A 386 56.41 16.84 -25.80
C GLY A 386 55.20 15.93 -25.78
N SER A 387 55.05 15.08 -26.80
CA SER A 387 54.03 14.05 -26.94
C SER A 387 54.12 12.94 -25.88
N SER A 388 52.99 12.48 -25.34
CA SER A 388 52.67 11.04 -25.31
C SER A 388 51.19 10.79 -24.99
N SER A 389 50.70 9.74 -25.63
CA SER A 389 49.34 9.24 -25.71
C SER A 389 48.77 8.67 -24.41
N SER A 390 47.52 9.00 -24.09
CA SER A 390 46.57 8.00 -23.58
C SER A 390 45.13 8.41 -23.94
N LYS A 391 44.52 7.71 -24.90
CA LYS A 391 43.08 7.74 -25.12
C LYS A 391 42.42 6.91 -24.02
N GLY A 392 42.08 7.55 -22.90
CA GLY A 392 41.12 7.00 -21.95
C GLY A 392 39.69 7.14 -22.49
N PRO A 393 38.77 6.19 -22.23
CA PRO A 393 37.40 6.33 -22.68
C PRO A 393 36.78 7.53 -21.96
N SER A 394 36.23 8.47 -22.72
CA SER A 394 35.47 9.59 -22.17
C SER A 394 34.25 9.03 -21.44
N MET A 395 34.32 8.96 -20.11
CA MET A 395 33.11 8.88 -19.31
C MET A 395 32.36 10.19 -19.55
N LEU A 396 31.34 10.12 -20.40
CA LEU A 396 30.34 11.16 -20.57
C LEU A 396 29.74 11.44 -19.19
N ARG A 397 30.23 12.51 -18.56
CA ARG A 397 29.67 13.09 -17.35
C ARG A 397 28.28 13.60 -17.73
N ARG A 398 27.26 12.73 -17.63
CA ARG A 398 25.86 13.11 -17.86
C ARG A 398 25.55 14.33 -16.99
N SER A 399 25.07 15.40 -17.62
CA SER A 399 24.71 16.62 -16.91
C SER A 399 23.62 16.33 -15.88
N SER A 400 23.59 17.11 -14.79
CA SER A 400 22.53 17.05 -13.78
C SER A 400 21.13 17.17 -14.40
N SER A 401 21.00 17.97 -15.47
CA SER A 401 19.77 18.12 -16.26
C SER A 401 19.34 16.83 -16.95
N GLN A 402 20.25 16.08 -17.59
CA GLN A 402 19.90 14.79 -18.20
C GLN A 402 19.55 13.71 -17.18
N ARG A 403 20.22 13.68 -16.02
CA ARG A 403 19.84 12.78 -14.91
C ARG A 403 18.45 13.08 -14.38
N SER A 404 18.08 14.36 -14.25
CA SER A 404 16.76 14.77 -13.80
C SER A 404 15.66 14.42 -14.81
N ALA A 405 15.91 14.58 -16.11
CA ALA A 405 14.96 14.24 -17.17
C ALA A 405 14.74 12.71 -17.30
N ASP A 406 15.80 11.91 -17.18
CA ASP A 406 15.69 10.44 -17.18
C ASP A 406 14.95 9.92 -15.94
N LYS A 407 15.14 10.57 -14.78
CA LYS A 407 14.40 10.25 -13.55
C LYS A 407 12.90 10.52 -13.71
N ARG A 408 12.54 11.71 -14.21
CA ARG A 408 11.14 12.09 -14.49
C ARG A 408 10.45 11.13 -15.46
N LYS A 409 11.12 10.74 -16.56
CA LYS A 409 10.57 9.77 -17.51
C LYS A 409 10.27 8.41 -16.89
N LYS A 410 11.13 7.94 -15.98
CA LYS A 410 10.91 6.67 -15.25
C LYS A 410 9.73 6.78 -14.29
N GLU A 411 9.61 7.90 -13.58
CA GLU A 411 8.48 8.17 -12.68
C GLU A 411 7.16 8.23 -13.47
N ASP A 412 7.11 8.93 -14.60
CA ASP A 412 5.93 8.97 -15.47
C ASP A 412 5.53 7.58 -16.00
N ALA A 413 6.51 6.76 -16.37
CA ALA A 413 6.27 5.39 -16.81
C ALA A 413 5.68 4.53 -15.68
N LEU A 414 6.20 4.66 -14.46
CA LEU A 414 5.71 3.95 -13.28
C LEU A 414 4.29 4.41 -12.88
N VAL A 415 3.99 5.71 -12.95
CA VAL A 415 2.63 6.22 -12.68
C VAL A 415 1.62 5.67 -13.68
N ARG A 416 1.96 5.66 -14.98
CA ARG A 416 1.13 5.04 -16.02
C ARG A 416 0.95 3.53 -15.78
N TRP A 417 2.01 2.87 -15.32
CA TRP A 417 1.93 1.47 -14.95
C TRP A 417 0.96 1.22 -13.81
N LEU A 418 1.07 1.95 -12.70
CA LEU A 418 0.17 1.78 -11.54
C LEU A 418 -1.30 1.99 -11.93
N LYS A 419 -1.55 2.87 -12.89
CA LYS A 419 -2.87 3.18 -13.45
C LYS A 419 -3.47 2.04 -14.27
N ASP A 420 -2.71 1.49 -15.21
CA ASP A 420 -3.25 0.64 -16.28
C ASP A 420 -2.61 -0.76 -16.37
N GLY A 421 -1.39 -0.94 -15.87
CA GLY A 421 -0.62 -2.20 -15.90
C GLY A 421 -1.02 -3.22 -14.82
N THR A 422 -0.34 -4.36 -14.79
CA THR A 422 -0.52 -5.37 -13.74
C THR A 422 0.35 -5.05 -12.52
N VAL A 423 -0.28 -4.96 -11.36
CA VAL A 423 0.35 -4.69 -10.07
C VAL A 423 -0.04 -5.83 -9.15
N ILE A 424 0.94 -6.59 -8.68
CA ILE A 424 0.74 -7.61 -7.64
C ILE A 424 1.13 -6.96 -6.32
N TYR A 425 0.25 -6.97 -5.33
CA TYR A 425 0.52 -6.49 -3.99
C TYR A 425 0.48 -7.67 -3.03
N LYS A 426 1.64 -7.99 -2.44
CA LYS A 426 1.76 -9.05 -1.44
C LYS A 426 1.88 -8.43 -0.06
N SER A 427 0.86 -8.65 0.77
CA SER A 427 0.84 -8.20 2.16
C SER A 427 1.14 -9.35 3.11
N VAL A 428 2.03 -9.10 4.07
CA VAL A 428 2.28 -9.96 5.25
C VAL A 428 1.98 -9.22 6.56
N GLY A 429 1.75 -7.91 6.48
CA GLY A 429 1.43 -7.04 7.59
C GLY A 429 2.66 -6.53 8.36
N LEU A 430 2.53 -5.31 8.85
CA LEU A 430 3.57 -4.59 9.58
C LEU A 430 2.98 -4.04 10.87
N GLY A 431 3.68 -4.20 12.01
CA GLY A 431 3.21 -3.67 13.31
C GLY A 431 2.98 -2.17 13.29
N LEU A 432 3.78 -1.43 12.51
CA LEU A 432 3.59 -0.02 12.22
C LEU A 432 2.18 0.34 11.72
N MET A 433 1.57 -0.52 10.90
CA MET A 433 0.21 -0.27 10.41
C MET A 433 -0.80 -0.34 11.56
N ASP A 434 -0.58 -1.22 12.53
CA ASP A 434 -1.44 -1.32 13.73
C ASP A 434 -1.24 -0.09 14.64
N LEU A 435 0.00 0.39 14.81
CA LEU A 435 0.31 1.62 15.56
C LEU A 435 -0.32 2.85 14.92
N SER A 436 -0.03 3.13 13.66
CA SER A 436 -0.49 4.33 12.96
C SER A 436 -2.01 4.41 12.86
N VAL A 437 -2.67 3.33 12.42
CA VAL A 437 -4.14 3.26 12.34
C VAL A 437 -4.77 3.23 13.73
N GLY A 438 -4.16 2.53 14.70
CA GLY A 438 -4.66 2.47 16.07
C GLY A 438 -4.66 3.84 16.77
N MET A 439 -3.61 4.64 16.58
CA MET A 439 -3.52 6.00 17.13
C MET A 439 -4.62 6.90 16.56
N HIS A 440 -4.84 6.85 15.25
CA HIS A 440 -5.90 7.62 14.61
C HIS A 440 -7.30 7.11 15.02
N MET A 441 -7.47 5.80 15.21
CA MET A 441 -8.70 5.21 15.73
C MET A 441 -9.06 5.74 17.12
N ILE A 442 -8.08 5.84 18.03
CA ILE A 442 -8.31 6.41 19.37
C ILE A 442 -8.73 7.88 19.28
N GLN A 443 -8.09 8.65 18.40
CA GLN A 443 -8.47 10.05 18.18
C GLN A 443 -9.92 10.15 17.70
N LEU A 444 -10.27 9.43 16.64
CA LEU A 444 -11.62 9.46 16.07
C LEU A 444 -12.68 8.95 17.05
N ALA A 445 -12.35 7.93 17.85
CA ALA A 445 -13.22 7.42 18.89
C ALA A 445 -13.53 8.49 19.94
N LYS A 446 -12.51 9.26 20.37
CA LYS A 446 -12.69 10.38 21.31
C LYS A 446 -13.57 11.48 20.72
N GLU A 447 -13.34 11.85 19.46
CA GLU A 447 -14.15 12.86 18.74
C GLU A 447 -15.62 12.43 18.63
N LYS A 448 -15.87 11.13 18.42
CA LYS A 448 -17.24 10.55 18.38
C LYS A 448 -17.81 10.23 19.76
N GLY A 449 -17.07 10.41 20.85
CA GLY A 449 -17.50 10.03 22.20
C GLY A 449 -17.71 8.52 22.38
N ILE A 450 -16.99 7.69 21.61
CA ILE A 450 -17.07 6.22 21.66
C ILE A 450 -15.85 5.67 22.40
N GLY A 451 -16.08 4.67 23.25
CA GLY A 451 -15.03 3.98 24.00
C GLY A 451 -15.14 4.16 25.50
N THR A 452 -14.49 3.27 26.25
CA THR A 452 -14.44 3.36 27.71
C THR A 452 -13.21 4.17 28.11
N ARG A 453 -13.43 5.24 28.89
CA ARG A 453 -12.35 6.06 29.45
C ARG A 453 -12.02 5.61 30.85
N ILE A 454 -10.75 5.31 31.10
CA ILE A 454 -10.24 4.91 32.41
C ILE A 454 -9.31 6.04 32.90
N GLU A 455 -9.81 6.80 33.88
CA GLU A 455 -9.08 7.90 34.50
C GLU A 455 -8.05 7.36 35.51
N GLY A 456 -6.88 7.99 35.59
CA GLY A 456 -5.85 7.64 36.59
C GLY A 456 -5.10 6.32 36.32
N PHE A 457 -5.25 5.78 35.11
CA PHE A 457 -4.34 4.76 34.57
C PHE A 457 -2.98 5.37 34.29
#